data_AF-A0A3Q2QAE9-F1
#
_entry.id   AF-A0A3Q2QAE9-F1
#
_cell.length_a   1.000
_cell.length_b   1.000
_cell.length_c   1.000
_cell.angle_alpha   90.00
_cell.angle_beta   90.00
_cell.angle_gamma   90.00
#
_symmetry.space_group_name_H-M   'P 1'
#
loop_
_entity.id
_entity.type
_entity.pdbx_description
1 polymer ?
#
loop_
_entity_poly.entity_id
_entity_poly.type
_entity_poly.pdbx_seq_one_letter_code
_entity_poly.pdbx_strand_id
1 'polypeptide(L)'
;MAGDVKRYVTSCSVCQLTKPSQQKQAGLMVPIVPKKPWEYTGVDFVGPLPRTQSGNAYLLVFVDYFSKWIEVCAVREATARVAASKFLSEIFARHGSPTYLISDRGSPFVSELFEHTVSALGSAHRLTTAYHPQTNATERVNRTLKTAIRAYVNDKHTAWDRFLPQICFALRTAPHDSTGLSPSMMLYGRELDTPLDLIIQPSADGLDDPDVQYPETLRATLRDAHHHARAALDLSHKRQKHYYDLRRRDSAFGIGDLVRVKSHPRSDALANFTAKLAPLFKGPFRVSQKLSDVNYRLIDVETGADAGVFHVVNMQPFHTWDSASCKKTATPGYSAGAFLLQ
;
A
#
# COMPACT_ATOMS: atom_id res chain seq x y z
N MET A 1 31.52 -25.49 -27.33
CA MET A 1 31.77 -25.96 -25.95
C MET A 1 31.38 -24.94 -24.88
N ALA A 2 32.14 -23.85 -24.62
CA ALA A 2 31.78 -22.93 -23.53
C ALA A 2 30.39 -22.28 -23.69
N GLY A 3 30.00 -21.96 -24.93
CA GLY A 3 28.66 -21.44 -25.26
C GLY A 3 27.53 -22.45 -24.99
N ASP A 4 27.74 -23.72 -25.34
CA ASP A 4 26.75 -24.79 -25.17
C ASP A 4 26.58 -25.14 -23.68
N VAL A 5 27.69 -25.17 -22.93
CA VAL A 5 27.64 -25.35 -21.46
C VAL A 5 26.90 -24.19 -20.82
N LYS A 6 27.20 -22.94 -21.19
CA LYS A 6 26.47 -21.77 -20.69
C LYS A 6 24.98 -21.84 -21.02
N ARG A 7 24.64 -22.23 -22.25
CA ARG A 7 23.25 -22.41 -22.70
C ARG A 7 22.54 -23.47 -21.87
N TYR A 8 23.13 -24.65 -21.73
CA TYR A 8 22.61 -25.74 -20.92
C TYR A 8 22.35 -25.32 -19.47
N VAL A 9 23.34 -24.71 -18.82
CA VAL A 9 23.20 -24.28 -17.41
C VAL A 9 22.14 -23.18 -17.28
N THR A 10 22.01 -22.29 -18.28
CA THR A 10 21.01 -21.21 -18.28
C THR A 10 19.59 -21.75 -18.46
N SER A 11 19.41 -22.77 -19.32
CA SER A 11 18.10 -23.37 -19.58
C SER A 11 17.73 -24.51 -18.63
N CYS A 12 18.66 -25.01 -17.82
CA CYS A 12 18.42 -26.10 -16.87
C CYS A 12 17.37 -25.68 -15.82
N SER A 13 16.21 -26.35 -15.82
CA SER A 13 15.11 -26.08 -14.89
C SER A 13 15.54 -26.19 -13.43
N VAL A 14 16.28 -27.25 -13.08
CA VAL A 14 16.80 -27.47 -11.72
C VAL A 14 17.66 -26.30 -11.27
N CYS A 15 18.61 -25.85 -12.09
CA CYS A 15 19.48 -24.70 -11.76
C CYS A 15 18.67 -23.42 -11.59
N GLN A 16 17.67 -23.22 -12.46
CA GLN A 16 16.83 -22.03 -12.44
C GLN A 16 15.92 -21.96 -11.20
N LEU A 17 15.41 -23.09 -10.72
CA LEU A 17 14.51 -23.13 -9.58
C LEU A 17 15.23 -23.15 -8.21
N THR A 18 16.49 -23.59 -8.18
CA THR A 18 17.25 -23.78 -6.92
C THR A 18 18.29 -22.71 -6.63
N LYS A 19 18.88 -22.06 -7.64
CA LYS A 19 19.94 -21.08 -7.40
C LYS A 19 19.38 -19.72 -6.96
N PRO A 20 19.91 -19.12 -5.89
CA PRO A 20 19.53 -17.77 -5.50
C PRO A 20 19.98 -16.76 -6.57
N SER A 21 19.20 -15.68 -6.73
CA SER A 21 19.63 -14.56 -7.56
C SER A 21 20.54 -13.63 -6.76
N GLN A 22 21.63 -13.20 -7.40
CA GLN A 22 22.57 -12.20 -6.88
C GLN A 22 22.25 -10.78 -7.38
N GLN A 23 21.18 -10.62 -8.18
CA GLN A 23 20.77 -9.31 -8.69
C GLN A 23 20.03 -8.51 -7.62
N LYS A 24 20.07 -7.18 -7.74
CA LYS A 24 19.15 -6.30 -6.99
C LYS A 24 17.70 -6.72 -7.22
N GLN A 25 16.86 -6.49 -6.21
CA GLN A 25 15.45 -6.81 -6.30
C GLN A 25 14.78 -5.98 -7.41
N ALA A 26 13.91 -6.62 -8.18
CA ALA A 26 13.15 -5.98 -9.25
C ALA A 26 12.02 -5.09 -8.70
N GLY A 27 11.56 -4.18 -9.54
CA GLY A 27 10.39 -3.33 -9.31
C GLY A 27 10.78 -1.95 -8.79
N LEU A 28 10.57 -0.94 -9.63
CA LEU A 28 10.62 0.46 -9.23
C LEU A 28 9.32 0.83 -8.51
N MET A 29 9.38 1.84 -7.64
CA MET A 29 8.19 2.30 -6.91
C MET A 29 7.18 2.93 -7.87
N VAL A 30 5.92 2.49 -7.79
CA VAL A 30 4.76 3.15 -8.41
C VAL A 30 3.97 3.85 -7.28
N PRO A 31 4.09 5.17 -7.13
CA PRO A 31 3.43 5.88 -6.03
C PRO A 31 1.93 6.05 -6.31
N ILE A 32 1.12 5.95 -5.26
CA ILE A 32 -0.28 6.39 -5.28
C ILE A 32 -0.28 7.89 -4.99
N VAL A 33 -0.79 8.71 -5.92
CA VAL A 33 -0.81 10.16 -5.78
C VAL A 33 -2.25 10.65 -5.66
N PRO A 34 -2.83 10.67 -4.44
CA PRO A 34 -4.18 11.15 -4.24
C PRO A 34 -4.24 12.67 -4.49
N LYS A 35 -5.36 13.14 -5.04
CA LYS A 35 -5.61 14.54 -5.41
C LYS A 35 -6.68 15.20 -4.55
N LYS A 36 -7.58 14.44 -3.97
CA LYS A 36 -8.66 14.97 -3.11
C LYS A 36 -8.94 14.06 -1.91
N PRO A 37 -9.56 14.58 -0.84
CA PRO A 37 -10.01 13.76 0.29
C PRO A 37 -10.88 12.60 -0.19
N TRP A 38 -10.69 11.44 0.41
CA TRP A 38 -11.41 10.19 0.15
C TRP A 38 -11.28 9.67 -1.29
N GLU A 39 -10.30 10.10 -2.07
CA GLU A 39 -10.04 9.47 -3.37
C GLU A 39 -9.46 8.06 -3.19
N TYR A 40 -8.47 7.94 -2.30
CA TYR A 40 -7.81 6.70 -1.96
C TYR A 40 -7.92 6.46 -0.47
N THR A 41 -8.57 5.36 -0.09
CA THR A 41 -8.73 4.98 1.31
C THR A 41 -8.08 3.63 1.53
N GLY A 42 -7.19 3.53 2.51
CA GLY A 42 -6.66 2.25 2.96
C GLY A 42 -7.51 1.70 4.09
N VAL A 43 -7.70 0.39 4.13
CA VAL A 43 -8.34 -0.33 5.25
C VAL A 43 -7.45 -1.46 5.73
N ASP A 44 -7.34 -1.62 7.05
CA ASP A 44 -6.56 -2.70 7.67
C ASP A 44 -7.14 -3.12 9.02
N PHE A 45 -6.95 -4.39 9.38
CA PHE A 45 -7.25 -4.90 10.72
C PHE A 45 -5.98 -4.94 11.58
N VAL A 46 -6.08 -4.43 12.80
CA VAL A 46 -5.02 -4.55 13.80
C VAL A 46 -5.47 -5.48 14.92
N GLY A 47 -4.79 -6.60 15.08
CA GLY A 47 -5.02 -7.51 16.19
C GLY A 47 -4.49 -8.93 15.93
N PRO A 48 -4.86 -9.89 16.79
CA PRO A 48 -5.69 -9.71 17.99
C PRO A 48 -4.97 -8.89 19.07
N LEU A 49 -5.73 -8.09 19.81
CA LEU A 49 -5.34 -7.38 21.03
C LEU A 49 -5.99 -8.05 22.27
N PRO A 50 -5.49 -7.79 23.50
CA PRO A 50 -6.14 -8.26 24.71
C PRO A 50 -7.62 -7.85 24.74
N ARG A 51 -8.51 -8.80 25.02
CA ARG A 51 -9.95 -8.55 24.94
C ARG A 51 -10.37 -7.53 25.99
N THR A 52 -11.13 -6.52 25.57
CA THR A 52 -11.62 -5.46 26.48
C THR A 52 -12.87 -5.88 27.24
N GLN A 53 -13.26 -5.09 28.25
CA GLN A 53 -14.52 -5.31 28.99
C GLN A 53 -15.75 -5.25 28.08
N SER A 54 -15.71 -4.46 27.00
CA SER A 54 -16.77 -4.38 25.98
C SER A 54 -16.71 -5.53 24.95
N GLY A 55 -15.73 -6.42 25.09
CA GLY A 55 -15.53 -7.61 24.26
C GLY A 55 -14.68 -7.37 23.01
N ASN A 56 -14.12 -6.18 22.82
CA ASN A 56 -13.35 -5.82 21.63
C ASN A 56 -11.98 -6.51 21.62
N ALA A 57 -11.53 -6.97 20.46
CA ALA A 57 -10.25 -7.68 20.30
C ALA A 57 -9.46 -7.22 19.07
N TYR A 58 -10.06 -6.42 18.19
CA TYR A 58 -9.43 -5.92 16.97
C TYR A 58 -9.75 -4.44 16.77
N LEU A 59 -8.89 -3.75 16.03
CA LEU A 59 -9.19 -2.44 15.47
C LEU A 59 -9.40 -2.62 13.97
N LEU A 60 -10.43 -1.98 13.43
CA LEU A 60 -10.56 -1.75 11.99
C LEU A 60 -10.20 -0.29 11.72
N VAL A 61 -9.18 -0.08 10.91
CA VAL A 61 -8.59 1.24 10.65
C VAL A 61 -8.81 1.62 9.19
N PHE A 62 -9.45 2.75 8.96
CA PHE A 62 -9.54 3.39 7.64
C PHE A 62 -8.67 4.65 7.63
N VAL A 63 -7.94 4.87 6.53
CA VAL A 63 -7.04 6.02 6.37
C VAL A 63 -7.27 6.66 5.01
N ASP A 64 -7.63 7.94 4.98
CA ASP A 64 -7.62 8.73 3.76
C ASP A 64 -6.20 9.14 3.37
N TYR A 65 -5.78 8.85 2.15
CA TYR A 65 -4.39 9.05 1.73
C TYR A 65 -4.10 10.53 1.44
N PHE A 66 -5.11 11.36 1.19
CA PHE A 66 -4.92 12.77 0.90
C PHE A 66 -4.83 13.61 2.18
N SER A 67 -5.92 13.67 2.94
CA SER A 67 -6.02 14.45 4.19
C SER A 67 -5.26 13.81 5.35
N LYS A 68 -4.90 12.52 5.24
CA LYS A 68 -4.38 11.71 6.35
C LYS A 68 -5.40 11.48 7.47
N TRP A 69 -6.68 11.76 7.23
CA TRP A 69 -7.75 11.49 8.17
C TRP A 69 -7.82 9.99 8.48
N ILE A 70 -8.05 9.68 9.76
CA ILE A 70 -8.18 8.30 10.24
C ILE A 70 -9.56 8.07 10.84
N GLU A 71 -10.12 6.89 10.60
CA GLU A 71 -11.27 6.35 11.32
C GLU A 71 -10.88 5.02 11.94
N VAL A 72 -11.04 4.88 13.24
CA VAL A 72 -10.62 3.70 14.00
C VAL A 72 -11.81 3.13 14.76
N CYS A 73 -12.15 1.88 14.48
CA CYS A 73 -13.27 1.19 15.12
C CYS A 73 -12.76 0.04 15.98
N ALA A 74 -13.07 0.03 17.27
CA ALA A 74 -12.92 -1.15 18.10
C ALA A 74 -13.99 -2.18 17.73
N VAL A 75 -13.57 -3.42 17.45
CA VAL A 75 -14.48 -4.51 17.06
C VAL A 75 -14.10 -5.81 17.75
N ARG A 76 -15.10 -6.69 17.92
CA ARG A 76 -14.93 -7.98 18.60
C ARG A 76 -14.21 -9.02 17.75
N GLU A 77 -14.38 -8.94 16.42
CA GLU A 77 -13.91 -9.94 15.47
C GLU A 77 -13.48 -9.27 14.16
N ALA A 78 -12.46 -9.83 13.50
CA ALA A 78 -12.03 -9.43 12.17
C ALA A 78 -12.76 -10.26 11.11
N THR A 79 -14.01 -9.91 10.80
CA THR A 79 -14.84 -10.59 9.79
C THR A 79 -15.26 -9.65 8.67
N ALA A 80 -15.56 -10.23 7.50
CA ALA A 80 -16.10 -9.53 6.35
C ALA A 80 -17.35 -8.70 6.68
N ARG A 81 -18.27 -9.28 7.47
CA ARG A 81 -19.52 -8.62 7.87
C ARG A 81 -19.25 -7.38 8.70
N VAL A 82 -18.32 -7.47 9.65
CA VAL A 82 -17.91 -6.33 10.48
C VAL A 82 -17.25 -5.26 9.62
N ALA A 83 -16.35 -5.64 8.71
CA ALA A 83 -15.68 -4.71 7.80
C ALA A 83 -16.69 -3.97 6.90
N ALA A 84 -17.61 -4.69 6.27
CA ALA A 84 -18.65 -4.13 5.41
C ALA A 84 -19.58 -3.19 6.19
N SER A 85 -20.04 -3.61 7.37
CA SER A 85 -20.91 -2.80 8.22
C SER A 85 -20.23 -1.49 8.63
N LYS A 86 -18.96 -1.55 9.03
CA LYS A 86 -18.19 -0.37 9.45
C LYS A 86 -17.78 0.52 8.28
N PHE A 87 -17.49 -0.05 7.11
CA PHE A 87 -17.30 0.75 5.90
C PHE A 87 -18.55 1.57 5.56
N LEU A 88 -19.73 0.95 5.64
CA LEU A 88 -20.99 1.64 5.41
C LEU A 88 -21.25 2.73 6.46
N SER A 89 -21.17 2.40 7.75
CA SER A 89 -21.58 3.32 8.82
C SER A 89 -20.57 4.42 9.13
N GLU A 90 -19.27 4.13 9.04
CA GLU A 90 -18.22 5.05 9.48
C GLU A 90 -17.56 5.80 8.34
N ILE A 91 -17.60 5.25 7.11
CA ILE A 91 -16.99 5.87 5.93
C ILE A 91 -18.07 6.41 5.01
N PHE A 92 -18.87 5.53 4.39
CA PHE A 92 -19.85 5.97 3.40
C PHE A 92 -20.87 6.97 3.97
N ALA A 93 -21.49 6.65 5.11
CA ALA A 93 -22.53 7.50 5.70
C ALA A 93 -22.00 8.86 6.19
N ARG A 94 -20.69 8.99 6.43
CA ARG A 94 -20.08 10.21 6.98
C ARG A 94 -19.35 11.06 5.95
N HIS A 95 -18.70 10.40 5.00
CA HIS A 95 -17.77 11.02 4.06
C HIS A 95 -18.13 10.79 2.59
N GLY A 96 -19.12 9.93 2.32
CA GLY A 96 -19.44 9.44 0.98
C GLY A 96 -18.55 8.28 0.54
N SER A 97 -18.77 7.81 -0.68
CA SER A 97 -17.98 6.71 -1.23
C SER A 97 -16.60 7.19 -1.65
N PRO A 98 -15.52 6.55 -1.19
CA PRO A 98 -14.22 6.77 -1.79
C PRO A 98 -14.18 6.30 -3.24
N THR A 99 -13.18 6.76 -3.99
CA THR A 99 -13.00 6.28 -5.39
C THR A 99 -12.34 4.90 -5.42
N TYR A 100 -11.30 4.73 -4.59
CA TYR A 100 -10.56 3.48 -4.46
C TYR A 100 -10.42 3.08 -3.00
N LEU A 101 -10.84 1.86 -2.68
CA LEU A 101 -10.57 1.24 -1.38
C LEU A 101 -9.40 0.27 -1.54
N ILE A 102 -8.39 0.37 -0.69
CA ILE A 102 -7.17 -0.45 -0.74
C ILE A 102 -7.10 -1.30 0.52
N SER A 103 -6.97 -2.61 0.38
CA SER A 103 -6.76 -3.52 1.51
C SER A 103 -5.63 -4.51 1.24
N ASP A 104 -5.22 -5.24 2.27
CA ASP A 104 -4.47 -6.47 2.08
C ASP A 104 -5.36 -7.61 1.54
N ARG A 105 -4.76 -8.78 1.31
CA ARG A 105 -5.49 -9.99 0.88
C ARG A 105 -6.01 -10.80 2.06
N GLY A 106 -6.24 -10.16 3.21
CA GLY A 106 -6.84 -10.80 4.38
C GLY A 106 -8.21 -11.37 4.06
N SER A 107 -8.57 -12.49 4.69
CA SER A 107 -9.84 -13.19 4.42
C SER A 107 -11.09 -12.30 4.56
N PRO A 108 -11.16 -11.29 5.47
CA PRO A 108 -12.32 -10.40 5.52
C PRO A 108 -12.51 -9.59 4.23
N PHE A 109 -11.41 -9.12 3.63
CA PHE A 109 -11.47 -8.19 2.51
C PHE A 109 -11.59 -8.89 1.15
N VAL A 110 -11.13 -10.13 1.03
CA VAL A 110 -11.28 -10.93 -0.20
C VAL A 110 -12.67 -11.60 -0.29
N SER A 111 -13.50 -11.47 0.74
CA SER A 111 -14.83 -12.06 0.75
C SER A 111 -15.76 -11.42 -0.29
N GLU A 112 -16.63 -12.25 -0.87
CA GLU A 112 -17.66 -11.80 -1.80
C GLU A 112 -18.58 -10.73 -1.17
N LEU A 113 -18.94 -10.89 0.11
CA LEU A 113 -19.75 -9.91 0.84
C LEU A 113 -19.10 -8.52 0.85
N PHE A 114 -17.80 -8.44 1.17
CA PHE A 114 -17.11 -7.17 1.25
C PHE A 114 -16.95 -6.55 -0.13
N GLU A 115 -16.55 -7.34 -1.14
CA GLU A 115 -16.41 -6.90 -2.52
C GLU A 115 -17.73 -6.33 -3.09
N HIS A 116 -18.85 -7.03 -2.89
CA HIS A 116 -20.16 -6.55 -3.32
C HIS A 116 -20.57 -5.28 -2.58
N THR A 117 -20.30 -5.18 -1.27
CA THR A 117 -20.64 -3.98 -0.50
C THR A 117 -19.87 -2.76 -1.01
N VAL A 118 -18.57 -2.91 -1.24
CA VAL A 118 -17.70 -1.83 -1.73
C VAL A 118 -18.13 -1.40 -3.14
N SER A 119 -18.40 -2.37 -4.03
CA SER A 119 -18.84 -2.13 -5.40
C SER A 119 -20.23 -1.48 -5.47
N ALA A 120 -21.18 -1.95 -4.65
CA ALA A 120 -22.54 -1.41 -4.60
C ALA A 120 -22.57 0.05 -4.12
N LEU A 121 -21.60 0.46 -3.30
CA LEU A 121 -21.44 1.85 -2.87
C LEU A 121 -20.66 2.71 -3.88
N GLY A 122 -20.20 2.14 -4.99
CA GLY A 122 -19.52 2.86 -6.07
C GLY A 122 -18.00 3.00 -5.91
N SER A 123 -17.41 2.28 -4.96
CA SER A 123 -15.95 2.23 -4.75
C SER A 123 -15.33 1.09 -5.57
N ALA A 124 -14.14 1.32 -6.13
CA ALA A 124 -13.35 0.24 -6.74
C ALA A 124 -12.39 -0.36 -5.70
N HIS A 125 -12.57 -1.64 -5.38
CA HIS A 125 -11.72 -2.34 -4.42
C HIS A 125 -10.40 -2.81 -5.07
N ARG A 126 -9.28 -2.47 -4.44
CA ARG A 126 -7.93 -2.77 -4.92
C ARG A 126 -7.14 -3.53 -3.85
N LEU A 127 -6.98 -4.82 -4.07
CA LEU A 127 -6.15 -5.66 -3.21
C LEU A 127 -4.67 -5.39 -3.46
N THR A 128 -3.91 -5.16 -2.39
CA THR A 128 -2.45 -5.15 -2.48
C THR A 128 -1.95 -6.55 -2.90
N THR A 129 -0.86 -6.59 -3.67
CA THR A 129 -0.17 -7.86 -3.93
C THR A 129 0.59 -8.28 -2.68
N ALA A 130 0.66 -9.59 -2.42
CA ALA A 130 1.47 -10.13 -1.35
C ALA A 130 2.89 -9.55 -1.44
N TYR A 131 3.32 -8.86 -0.37
CA TYR A 131 4.62 -8.19 -0.26
C TYR A 131 4.81 -6.92 -1.12
N HIS A 132 3.79 -6.05 -1.17
CA HIS A 132 3.98 -4.64 -1.55
C HIS A 132 4.00 -3.72 -0.30
N PRO A 133 5.12 -3.64 0.45
CA PRO A 133 5.23 -2.83 1.67
C PRO A 133 5.08 -1.31 1.46
N GLN A 134 4.80 -0.87 0.23
CA GLN A 134 4.75 0.55 -0.13
C GLN A 134 3.35 1.09 -0.35
N THR A 135 2.34 0.23 -0.42
CA THR A 135 0.94 0.66 -0.61
C THR A 135 0.26 1.02 0.71
N ASN A 136 0.92 0.83 1.84
CA ASN A 136 0.24 0.72 3.13
C ASN A 136 0.39 2.00 3.95
N ALA A 137 -0.30 3.09 3.56
CA ALA A 137 -0.41 4.27 4.44
C ALA A 137 -1.01 3.87 5.81
N THR A 138 -1.88 2.87 5.81
CA THR A 138 -2.41 2.15 6.97
C THR A 138 -1.31 1.57 7.86
N GLU A 139 -0.23 0.98 7.34
CA GLU A 139 0.83 0.39 8.18
C GLU A 139 1.54 1.45 9.04
N ARG A 140 1.87 2.61 8.45
CA ARG A 140 2.50 3.71 9.19
C ARG A 140 1.55 4.23 10.27
N VAL A 141 0.29 4.46 9.90
CA VAL A 141 -0.75 4.88 10.86
C VAL A 141 -0.92 3.84 11.96
N ASN A 142 -0.95 2.56 11.63
CA ASN A 142 -1.08 1.46 12.58
C ASN A 142 0.11 1.42 13.55
N ARG A 143 1.32 1.76 13.11
CA ARG A 143 2.49 1.90 14.00
C ARG A 143 2.31 3.07 14.97
N THR A 144 1.87 4.23 14.50
CA THR A 144 1.60 5.39 15.35
C THR A 144 0.48 5.09 16.34
N LEU A 145 -0.63 4.50 15.87
CA LEU A 145 -1.78 4.09 16.66
C LEU A 145 -1.38 3.09 17.76
N LYS A 146 -0.62 2.05 17.43
CA LYS A 146 -0.08 1.09 18.43
C LYS A 146 0.81 1.78 19.45
N THR A 147 1.54 2.82 19.07
CA THR A 147 2.40 3.57 19.98
C THR A 147 1.58 4.44 20.93
N ALA A 148 0.58 5.16 20.40
CA ALA A 148 -0.35 5.93 21.19
C ALA A 148 -1.12 5.04 22.18
N ILE A 149 -1.69 3.92 21.71
CA ILE A 149 -2.40 2.96 22.59
C ILE A 149 -1.48 2.49 23.73
N ARG A 150 -0.24 2.10 23.44
CA ARG A 150 0.72 1.68 24.48
C ARG A 150 0.98 2.78 25.51
N ALA A 151 1.07 4.03 25.09
CA ALA A 151 1.27 5.16 25.99
C ALA A 151 0.07 5.41 26.92
N TYR A 152 -1.16 5.23 26.44
CA TYR A 152 -2.38 5.46 27.23
C TYR A 152 -2.75 4.30 28.16
N VAL A 153 -2.45 3.08 27.75
CA VAL A 153 -2.91 1.87 28.42
C VAL A 153 -2.13 1.57 29.70
N ASN A 154 -0.83 1.90 29.75
CA ASN A 154 0.08 1.51 30.83
C ASN A 154 -0.10 0.03 31.23
N ASP A 155 -0.33 -0.31 32.51
CA ASP A 155 -0.59 -1.70 32.95
C ASP A 155 -2.01 -2.21 32.61
N LYS A 156 -2.90 -1.29 32.22
CA LYS A 156 -4.31 -1.37 31.81
C LYS A 156 -4.67 -2.13 30.54
N HIS A 157 -3.99 -3.22 30.16
CA HIS A 157 -4.04 -3.78 28.79
C HIS A 157 -5.42 -4.11 28.21
N THR A 158 -6.47 -4.24 29.03
CA THR A 158 -7.86 -4.52 28.60
C THR A 158 -8.74 -3.27 28.46
N ALA A 159 -8.19 -2.07 28.63
CA ALA A 159 -8.92 -0.79 28.57
C ALA A 159 -8.63 0.04 27.31
N TRP A 160 -7.91 -0.51 26.32
CA TRP A 160 -7.43 0.24 25.16
C TRP A 160 -8.52 0.89 24.32
N ASP A 161 -9.72 0.29 24.25
CA ASP A 161 -10.82 0.80 23.43
C ASP A 161 -11.40 2.12 23.94
N ARG A 162 -11.29 2.38 25.24
CA ARG A 162 -11.77 3.60 25.89
C ARG A 162 -11.01 4.86 25.48
N PHE A 163 -9.76 4.70 25.08
CA PHE A 163 -8.86 5.82 24.75
C PHE A 163 -8.84 6.14 23.25
N LEU A 164 -9.51 5.33 22.42
CA LEU A 164 -9.53 5.54 20.97
C LEU A 164 -10.07 6.91 20.55
N PRO A 165 -11.14 7.46 21.15
CA PRO A 165 -11.62 8.79 20.77
C PRO A 165 -10.55 9.87 20.95
N GLN A 166 -9.84 9.87 22.08
CA GLN A 166 -8.79 10.85 22.40
C GLN A 166 -7.57 10.66 21.48
N ILE A 167 -7.17 9.40 21.23
CA ILE A 167 -6.08 9.10 20.30
C ILE A 167 -6.43 9.54 18.88
N CYS A 168 -7.65 9.27 18.42
CA CYS A 168 -8.09 9.70 17.10
C CYS A 168 -8.14 11.22 17.00
N PHE A 169 -8.64 11.91 18.02
CA PHE A 169 -8.65 13.37 18.07
C PHE A 169 -7.22 13.94 17.94
N ALA A 170 -6.28 13.45 18.75
CA ALA A 170 -4.88 13.88 18.70
C ALA A 170 -4.23 13.64 17.32
N LEU A 171 -4.53 12.50 16.68
CA LEU A 171 -4.02 12.20 15.33
C LEU A 171 -4.71 13.02 14.23
N ARG A 172 -5.93 13.52 14.46
CA ARG A 172 -6.67 14.35 13.51
C ARG A 172 -6.26 15.82 13.57
N THR A 173 -5.76 16.30 14.71
CA THR A 173 -5.34 17.70 14.90
C THR A 173 -3.84 17.92 14.82
N ALA A 174 -3.03 16.87 14.95
CA ALA A 174 -1.57 16.99 14.79
C ALA A 174 -1.18 17.20 13.31
N PRO A 175 -0.33 18.20 12.99
CA PRO A 175 0.24 18.35 11.65
C PRO A 175 0.99 17.08 11.23
N HIS A 176 0.78 16.64 9.98
CA HIS A 176 1.41 15.45 9.46
C HIS A 176 2.61 15.80 8.56
N ASP A 177 3.77 15.16 8.79
CA ASP A 177 5.04 15.46 8.09
C ASP A 177 4.95 15.50 6.56
N SER A 178 4.07 14.69 5.97
CA SER A 178 3.94 14.60 4.50
C SER A 178 3.09 15.72 3.89
N THR A 179 2.20 16.34 4.67
CA THR A 179 1.28 17.39 4.20
C THR A 179 1.64 18.76 4.77
N GLY A 180 2.37 18.81 5.89
CA GLY A 180 2.63 20.05 6.63
C GLY A 180 1.42 20.59 7.39
N LEU A 181 0.24 19.99 7.19
CA LEU A 181 -1.06 20.41 7.72
C LEU A 181 -1.70 19.27 8.50
N SER A 182 -2.58 19.62 9.44
CA SER A 182 -3.36 18.66 10.20
C SER A 182 -4.45 18.01 9.33
N PRO A 183 -4.87 16.76 9.64
CA PRO A 183 -6.02 16.16 8.98
C PRO A 183 -7.33 16.96 9.12
N SER A 184 -7.54 17.64 10.25
CA SER A 184 -8.68 18.53 10.46
C SER A 184 -8.70 19.69 9.48
N MET A 185 -7.57 20.38 9.32
CA MET A 185 -7.45 21.46 8.35
C MET A 185 -7.68 20.95 6.92
N MET A 186 -7.13 19.78 6.59
CA MET A 186 -7.27 19.17 5.27
C MET A 186 -8.70 18.74 4.92
N LEU A 187 -9.45 18.27 5.90
CA LEU A 187 -10.81 17.76 5.68
C LEU A 187 -11.89 18.83 5.88
N TYR A 188 -11.78 19.63 6.94
CA TYR A 188 -12.79 20.62 7.32
C TYR A 188 -12.43 22.06 6.97
N GLY A 189 -11.18 22.34 6.60
CA GLY A 189 -10.73 23.72 6.34
C GLY A 189 -10.54 24.55 7.59
N ARG A 190 -10.52 23.91 8.76
CA ARG A 190 -10.29 24.54 10.06
C ARG A 190 -9.58 23.58 11.01
N GLU A 191 -8.88 24.14 11.99
CA GLU A 191 -8.42 23.37 13.13
C GLU A 191 -9.58 23.03 14.08
N LEU A 192 -9.41 21.96 14.86
CA LEU A 192 -10.35 21.61 15.92
C LEU A 192 -9.81 22.11 17.25
N ASP A 193 -10.56 22.98 17.89
CA ASP A 193 -10.12 23.62 19.14
C ASP A 193 -10.05 22.61 20.28
N THR A 194 -8.94 22.66 21.02
CA THR A 194 -8.80 22.02 22.32
C THR A 194 -9.29 22.95 23.43
N PRO A 195 -9.60 22.42 24.63
CA PRO A 195 -9.92 23.28 25.77
C PRO A 195 -8.83 24.32 26.07
N LEU A 196 -7.56 24.01 25.76
CA LEU A 196 -6.46 24.95 25.94
C LEU A 196 -6.49 26.07 24.89
N ASP A 197 -6.84 25.75 23.65
CA ASP A 197 -7.00 26.74 22.58
C ASP A 197 -8.08 27.76 22.95
N LEU A 198 -9.21 27.32 23.50
CA LEU A 198 -10.28 28.21 23.95
C LEU A 198 -9.88 29.14 25.10
N ILE A 199 -8.86 28.77 25.89
CA ILE A 199 -8.36 29.59 27.01
C ILE A 199 -7.30 30.59 26.51
N ILE A 200 -6.46 30.17 25.56
CA ILE A 200 -5.29 30.94 25.13
C ILE A 200 -5.60 31.83 23.93
N GLN A 201 -6.51 31.43 23.05
CA GLN A 201 -6.84 32.22 21.86
C GLN A 201 -7.70 33.42 22.27
N PRO A 202 -7.28 34.66 21.98
CA PRO A 202 -8.15 35.81 22.12
C PRO A 202 -9.36 35.64 21.19
N SER A 203 -10.55 36.00 21.66
CA SER A 203 -11.76 35.99 20.85
C SER A 203 -11.49 36.74 19.54
N ALA A 204 -11.60 36.06 18.40
CA ALA A 204 -11.50 36.68 17.08
C ALA A 204 -12.78 37.48 16.72
N ASP A 205 -13.52 37.96 17.72
CA ASP A 205 -14.72 38.76 17.54
C ASP A 205 -14.32 40.08 16.85
N GLY A 206 -14.62 40.19 15.55
CA GLY A 206 -14.41 41.40 14.75
C GLY A 206 -13.17 41.41 13.83
N LEU A 207 -12.49 40.27 13.62
CA LEU A 207 -11.38 40.15 12.64
C LEU A 207 -11.84 39.71 11.24
N ASP A 208 -13.08 39.23 11.11
CA ASP A 208 -13.66 38.91 9.81
C ASP A 208 -14.13 40.20 9.12
N ASP A 209 -13.66 40.43 7.89
CA ASP A 209 -14.17 41.50 7.04
C ASP A 209 -15.66 41.22 6.74
N PRO A 210 -16.59 42.09 7.17
CA PRO A 210 -18.03 41.86 7.00
C PRO A 210 -18.45 41.76 5.52
N ASP A 211 -17.63 42.23 4.58
CA ASP A 211 -17.88 42.10 3.14
C ASP A 211 -17.48 40.71 2.58
N VAL A 212 -16.70 39.91 3.30
CA VAL A 212 -16.29 38.58 2.84
C VAL A 212 -17.21 37.50 3.41
N GLN A 213 -18.00 36.89 2.54
CA GLN A 213 -18.90 35.82 2.92
C GLN A 213 -18.11 34.60 3.43
N TYR A 214 -18.41 34.11 4.64
CA TYR A 214 -17.78 32.92 5.26
C TYR A 214 -17.67 31.67 4.35
N PRO A 215 -18.63 31.36 3.46
CA PRO A 215 -18.47 30.27 2.49
C PRO A 215 -17.34 30.47 1.48
N GLU A 216 -16.99 31.71 1.15
CA GLU A 216 -15.93 32.06 0.20
C GLU A 216 -14.56 31.97 0.86
N THR A 217 -14.42 32.42 2.12
CA THR A 217 -13.19 32.24 2.91
C THR A 217 -12.88 30.76 3.11
N LEU A 218 -13.85 29.96 3.55
CA LEU A 218 -13.66 28.52 3.76
C LEU A 218 -13.23 27.79 2.48
N ARG A 219 -13.85 28.12 1.35
CA ARG A 219 -13.48 27.53 0.04
C ARG A 219 -12.07 27.94 -0.38
N ALA A 220 -11.68 29.19 -0.16
CA ALA A 220 -10.33 29.66 -0.44
C ALA A 220 -9.31 28.94 0.45
N THR A 221 -9.55 28.88 1.76
CA THR A 221 -8.71 28.18 2.74
C THR A 221 -8.51 26.71 2.37
N LEU A 222 -9.59 25.99 2.05
CA LEU A 222 -9.50 24.59 1.61
C LEU A 222 -8.73 24.45 0.30
N ARG A 223 -8.93 25.35 -0.66
CA ARG A 223 -8.22 25.32 -1.94
C ARG A 223 -6.71 25.49 -1.74
N ASP A 224 -6.32 26.44 -0.89
CA ASP A 224 -4.92 26.71 -0.59
C ASP A 224 -4.27 25.56 0.19
N ALA A 225 -4.97 25.03 1.19
CA ALA A 225 -4.55 23.84 1.94
C ALA A 225 -4.35 22.63 1.01
N HIS A 226 -5.31 22.38 0.12
CA HIS A 226 -5.24 21.27 -0.84
C HIS A 226 -4.12 21.48 -1.87
N HIS A 227 -3.90 22.71 -2.34
CA HIS A 227 -2.79 23.04 -3.22
C HIS A 227 -1.44 22.79 -2.55
N HIS A 228 -1.26 23.28 -1.32
CA HIS A 228 -0.06 23.04 -0.52
C HIS A 228 0.18 21.54 -0.31
N ALA A 229 -0.86 20.80 0.11
CA ALA A 229 -0.77 19.37 0.35
C ALA A 229 -0.42 18.57 -0.91
N ARG A 230 -0.95 18.94 -2.08
CA ARG A 230 -0.56 18.30 -3.35
C ARG A 230 0.92 18.48 -3.64
N ALA A 231 1.47 19.66 -3.43
CA ALA A 231 2.89 19.93 -3.62
C ALA A 231 3.76 19.17 -2.59
N ALA A 232 3.37 19.19 -1.31
CA ALA A 232 4.07 18.50 -0.24
C ALA A 232 4.08 16.98 -0.43
N LEU A 233 2.93 16.39 -0.79
CA LEU A 233 2.80 14.96 -1.08
C LEU A 233 3.63 14.56 -2.31
N ASP A 234 3.63 15.36 -3.37
CA ASP A 234 4.44 15.10 -4.57
C ASP A 234 5.93 15.10 -4.24
N LEU A 235 6.41 16.08 -3.47
CA LEU A 235 7.80 16.12 -3.01
C LEU A 235 8.15 14.93 -2.11
N SER A 236 7.26 14.58 -1.17
CA SER A 236 7.42 13.43 -0.29
C SER A 236 7.52 12.11 -1.08
N HIS A 237 6.61 11.91 -2.04
CA HIS A 237 6.61 10.74 -2.92
C HIS A 237 7.85 10.68 -3.81
N LYS A 238 8.30 11.80 -4.40
CA LYS A 238 9.54 11.85 -5.19
C LYS A 238 10.76 11.46 -4.36
N ARG A 239 10.87 11.97 -3.13
CA ARG A 239 11.95 11.59 -2.19
C ARG A 239 11.89 10.09 -1.87
N GLN A 240 10.71 9.59 -1.52
CA GLN A 240 10.53 8.18 -1.18
C GLN A 240 10.85 7.25 -2.36
N LYS A 241 10.39 7.61 -3.56
CA LYS A 241 10.67 6.92 -4.81
C LYS A 241 12.17 6.89 -5.11
N HIS A 242 12.84 8.04 -5.04
CA HIS A 242 14.27 8.13 -5.27
C HIS A 242 15.07 7.16 -4.38
N TYR A 243 14.88 7.23 -3.06
CA TYR A 243 15.62 6.36 -2.14
C TYR A 243 15.28 4.88 -2.28
N TYR A 244 14.03 4.55 -2.62
CA TYR A 244 13.65 3.17 -2.89
C TYR A 244 14.32 2.64 -4.17
N ASP A 245 14.23 3.40 -5.26
CA ASP A 245 14.70 2.99 -6.58
C ASP A 245 16.23 2.79 -6.61
N LEU A 246 17.01 3.49 -5.77
CA LEU A 246 18.47 3.28 -5.61
C LEU A 246 18.84 1.82 -5.27
N ARG A 247 17.96 1.12 -4.56
CA ARG A 247 18.16 -0.28 -4.11
C ARG A 247 17.48 -1.30 -5.01
N ARG A 248 16.87 -0.85 -6.10
CA ARG A 248 16.08 -1.68 -7.02
C ARG A 248 16.70 -1.70 -8.41
N ARG A 249 16.22 -2.64 -9.21
CA ARG A 249 16.44 -2.64 -10.65
C ARG A 249 15.11 -2.57 -11.37
N ASP A 250 15.14 -1.94 -12.53
CA ASP A 250 14.01 -2.02 -13.43
C ASP A 250 13.85 -3.45 -13.98
N SER A 251 12.61 -3.86 -14.22
CA SER A 251 12.25 -5.16 -14.75
C SER A 251 10.84 -5.08 -15.30
N ALA A 252 10.67 -5.39 -16.58
CA ALA A 252 9.38 -5.48 -17.22
C ALA A 252 9.26 -6.83 -17.94
N PHE A 253 8.03 -7.32 -18.07
CA PHE A 253 7.70 -8.55 -18.78
C PHE A 253 6.59 -8.27 -19.78
N GLY A 254 6.69 -8.88 -20.97
CA GLY A 254 5.65 -8.89 -21.99
C GLY A 254 4.65 -10.01 -21.78
N ILE A 255 3.47 -9.89 -22.40
CA ILE A 255 2.51 -11.01 -22.48
C ILE A 255 3.17 -12.15 -23.27
N GLY A 256 3.08 -13.37 -22.76
CA GLY A 256 3.72 -14.55 -23.34
C GLY A 256 5.10 -14.88 -22.76
N ASP A 257 5.74 -13.95 -22.04
CA ASP A 257 7.05 -14.20 -21.42
C ASP A 257 6.97 -15.34 -20.40
N LEU A 258 8.02 -16.18 -20.39
CA LEU A 258 8.19 -17.24 -19.40
C LEU A 258 8.92 -16.70 -18.18
N VAL A 259 8.35 -16.97 -17.01
CA VAL A 259 8.83 -16.48 -15.72
C VAL A 259 8.80 -17.59 -14.68
N ARG A 260 9.65 -17.45 -13.67
CA ARG A 260 9.61 -18.22 -12.43
C ARG A 260 9.30 -17.29 -11.27
N VAL A 261 8.58 -17.81 -10.27
CA VAL A 261 8.12 -17.03 -9.12
C VAL A 261 8.78 -17.52 -7.85
N LYS A 262 9.26 -16.59 -7.01
CA LYS A 262 9.89 -16.90 -5.73
C LYS A 262 8.89 -17.58 -4.79
N SER A 263 9.22 -18.78 -4.32
CA SER A 263 8.40 -19.55 -3.40
C SER A 263 8.76 -19.28 -1.95
N HIS A 264 7.74 -19.31 -1.09
CA HIS A 264 7.89 -19.19 0.36
C HIS A 264 7.11 -20.33 1.04
N PRO A 265 7.53 -21.59 0.85
CA PRO A 265 6.84 -22.73 1.44
C PRO A 265 7.00 -22.69 2.97
N ARG A 266 6.00 -23.18 3.70
CA ARG A 266 6.12 -23.40 5.15
C ARG A 266 6.64 -24.81 5.39
N SER A 267 7.52 -24.98 6.37
CA SER A 267 7.95 -26.32 6.79
C SER A 267 6.76 -27.07 7.39
N ASP A 268 6.70 -28.37 7.13
CA ASP A 268 5.67 -29.26 7.65
C ASP A 268 6.36 -30.53 8.15
N ALA A 269 6.39 -30.69 9.47
CA ALA A 269 7.03 -31.83 10.11
C ALA A 269 6.25 -33.14 9.86
N LEU A 270 4.93 -33.08 9.76
CA LEU A 270 4.09 -34.26 9.52
C LEU A 270 4.30 -34.80 8.10
N ALA A 271 4.50 -33.90 7.14
CA ALA A 271 4.84 -34.25 5.76
C ALA A 271 6.34 -34.52 5.53
N ASN A 272 7.17 -34.54 6.59
CA ASN A 272 8.64 -34.62 6.49
C ASN A 272 9.25 -33.59 5.52
N PHE A 273 8.65 -32.40 5.43
CA PHE A 273 9.03 -31.35 4.49
C PHE A 273 9.65 -30.15 5.21
N THR A 274 10.84 -29.73 4.75
CA THR A 274 11.50 -28.53 5.30
C THR A 274 11.66 -27.45 4.23
N ALA A 275 11.20 -26.24 4.53
CA ALA A 275 11.28 -25.09 3.61
C ALA A 275 12.72 -24.73 3.23
N LYS A 276 13.70 -25.04 4.08
CA LYS A 276 15.13 -24.77 3.82
C LYS A 276 15.71 -25.60 2.66
N LEU A 277 15.14 -26.77 2.37
CA LEU A 277 15.59 -27.66 1.29
C LEU A 277 14.70 -27.55 0.04
N ALA A 278 13.62 -26.77 0.12
CA ALA A 278 12.71 -26.58 -0.99
C ALA A 278 13.34 -25.70 -2.08
N PRO A 279 12.96 -25.88 -3.36
CA PRO A 279 13.30 -24.93 -4.41
C PRO A 279 12.90 -23.50 -4.03
N LEU A 280 13.79 -22.55 -4.35
CA LEU A 280 13.59 -21.12 -4.08
C LEU A 280 12.56 -20.49 -5.03
N PHE A 281 12.32 -21.12 -6.19
CA PHE A 281 11.34 -20.68 -7.16
C PHE A 281 10.43 -21.84 -7.61
N LYS A 282 9.24 -21.46 -8.08
CA LYS A 282 8.28 -22.31 -8.78
C LYS A 282 8.09 -21.82 -10.22
N GLY A 283 7.56 -22.68 -11.07
CA GLY A 283 7.29 -22.43 -12.49
C GLY A 283 7.77 -23.60 -13.35
N PRO A 284 7.74 -23.46 -14.69
CA PRO A 284 7.56 -22.21 -15.42
C PRO A 284 6.12 -21.70 -15.44
N PHE A 285 5.97 -20.38 -15.34
CA PHE A 285 4.72 -19.66 -15.56
C PHE A 285 4.83 -18.83 -16.83
N ARG A 286 3.69 -18.54 -17.45
CA ARG A 286 3.58 -17.62 -18.58
C ARG A 286 2.81 -16.38 -18.16
N VAL A 287 3.28 -15.20 -18.58
CA VAL A 287 2.55 -13.95 -18.39
C VAL A 287 1.31 -13.95 -19.28
N SER A 288 0.12 -13.99 -18.67
CA SER A 288 -1.15 -13.91 -19.40
C SER A 288 -1.62 -12.47 -19.56
N GLN A 289 -1.36 -11.62 -18.56
CA GLN A 289 -1.80 -10.22 -18.57
C GLN A 289 -0.84 -9.32 -17.80
N LYS A 290 -0.55 -8.13 -18.35
CA LYS A 290 0.10 -7.02 -17.62
C LYS A 290 -0.99 -6.14 -16.99
N LEU A 291 -1.05 -6.11 -15.66
CA LEU A 291 -2.05 -5.31 -14.91
C LEU A 291 -1.51 -3.92 -14.55
N SER A 292 -0.22 -3.83 -14.26
CA SER A 292 0.51 -2.58 -14.08
C SER A 292 1.98 -2.79 -14.44
N ASP A 293 2.82 -1.76 -14.29
CA ASP A 293 4.26 -1.90 -14.49
C ASP A 293 4.92 -2.92 -13.54
N VAL A 294 4.27 -3.15 -12.40
CA VAL A 294 4.81 -4.01 -11.33
C VAL A 294 3.96 -5.24 -11.03
N ASN A 295 2.73 -5.36 -11.56
CA ASN A 295 1.83 -6.48 -11.30
C ASN A 295 1.42 -7.20 -12.58
N TYR A 296 1.54 -8.52 -12.55
CA TYR A 296 1.29 -9.40 -13.70
C TYR A 296 0.41 -10.57 -13.28
N ARG A 297 -0.53 -10.98 -14.15
CA ARG A 297 -1.29 -12.22 -13.99
C ARG A 297 -0.56 -13.34 -14.72
N LEU A 298 -0.43 -14.48 -14.06
CA LEU A 298 0.35 -15.61 -14.54
C LEU A 298 -0.55 -16.84 -14.72
N ILE A 299 -0.22 -17.65 -15.71
CA ILE A 299 -0.77 -18.99 -15.88
C ILE A 299 0.35 -20.02 -15.76
N ASP A 300 0.04 -21.14 -15.13
CA ASP A 300 0.96 -22.27 -15.05
C ASP A 300 1.10 -22.93 -16.43
N VAL A 301 2.34 -23.15 -16.88
CA VAL A 301 2.59 -23.64 -18.24
C VAL A 301 2.27 -25.13 -18.38
N GLU A 302 2.37 -25.90 -17.30
CA GLU A 302 2.13 -27.35 -17.31
C GLU A 302 0.63 -27.66 -17.20
N THR A 303 -0.06 -26.97 -16.30
CA THR A 303 -1.47 -27.24 -16.00
C THR A 303 -2.45 -26.33 -16.74
N GLY A 304 -1.98 -25.18 -17.23
CA GLY A 304 -2.84 -24.14 -17.82
C GLY A 304 -3.70 -23.39 -16.81
N ALA A 305 -3.55 -23.64 -15.51
CA ALA A 305 -4.34 -23.01 -14.46
C ALA A 305 -3.93 -21.55 -14.23
N ASP A 306 -4.89 -20.71 -13.83
CA ASP A 306 -4.60 -19.34 -13.37
C ASP A 306 -3.81 -19.41 -12.05
N ALA A 307 -2.56 -18.96 -12.10
CA ALA A 307 -1.69 -18.90 -10.91
C ALA A 307 -1.97 -17.64 -10.08
N GLY A 308 -2.74 -16.68 -10.61
CA GLY A 308 -3.10 -15.43 -9.95
C GLY A 308 -2.15 -14.28 -10.27
N VAL A 309 -2.19 -13.24 -9.42
CA VAL A 309 -1.46 -11.99 -9.63
C VAL A 309 -0.20 -11.94 -8.78
N PHE A 310 0.93 -11.67 -9.42
CA PHE A 310 2.24 -11.58 -8.79
C PHE A 310 2.88 -10.22 -9.03
N HIS A 311 3.60 -9.76 -8.02
CA HIS A 311 4.43 -8.56 -8.12
C HIS A 311 5.78 -8.92 -8.74
N VAL A 312 6.31 -8.02 -9.57
CA VAL A 312 7.55 -8.16 -10.33
C VAL A 312 8.77 -8.47 -9.45
N VAL A 313 8.76 -8.04 -8.18
CA VAL A 313 9.81 -8.36 -7.19
C VAL A 313 10.00 -9.86 -6.98
N ASN A 314 8.91 -10.63 -7.12
CA ASN A 314 8.91 -12.07 -6.93
C ASN A 314 9.10 -12.83 -8.25
N MET A 315 9.23 -12.12 -9.38
CA MET A 315 9.30 -12.72 -10.71
C MET A 315 10.72 -12.63 -11.29
N GLN A 316 11.14 -13.69 -11.98
CA GLN A 316 12.39 -13.73 -12.73
C GLN A 316 12.17 -14.39 -14.09
N PRO A 317 12.94 -14.03 -15.14
CA PRO A 317 12.86 -14.73 -16.42
C PRO A 317 13.13 -16.23 -16.25
N PHE A 318 12.37 -17.05 -16.97
CA PHE A 318 12.63 -18.47 -17.12
C PHE A 318 13.10 -18.75 -18.55
N HIS A 319 14.25 -19.39 -18.68
CA HIS A 319 14.88 -19.66 -19.96
C HIS A 319 14.69 -21.12 -20.36
N THR A 320 14.15 -21.34 -21.56
CA THR A 320 14.21 -22.61 -22.29
C THR A 320 15.46 -22.67 -23.17
N TRP A 321 15.78 -23.86 -23.67
CA TRP A 321 16.90 -24.06 -24.60
C TRP A 321 16.81 -23.12 -25.82
N ASP A 322 15.62 -22.92 -26.37
CA ASP A 322 15.36 -22.06 -27.53
C ASP A 322 15.41 -20.57 -27.20
N SER A 323 14.92 -20.17 -26.02
CA SER A 323 15.04 -18.77 -25.58
C SER A 323 16.48 -18.38 -25.26
N ALA A 324 17.32 -19.34 -24.83
CA ALA A 324 18.72 -19.10 -24.50
C ALA A 324 19.60 -18.87 -25.74
N SER A 325 19.16 -19.28 -26.94
CA SER A 325 19.84 -18.98 -28.21
C SER A 325 19.65 -17.54 -28.71
N CYS A 326 18.57 -16.86 -28.30
CA CYS A 326 18.13 -15.61 -28.92
C CYS A 326 18.85 -14.35 -28.38
N LYS A 327 19.70 -14.46 -27.35
CA LYS A 327 20.53 -13.33 -26.88
C LYS A 327 21.82 -13.20 -27.69
N LYS A 328 21.72 -12.96 -29.00
CA LYS A 328 22.83 -12.41 -29.80
C LYS A 328 22.47 -10.98 -30.23
N THR A 329 23.38 -10.06 -29.86
CA THR A 329 23.54 -8.67 -30.33
C THR A 329 22.46 -7.65 -29.97
N ALA A 330 22.60 -7.05 -28.78
CA ALA A 330 22.33 -5.62 -28.59
C ALA A 330 23.52 -5.02 -27.83
N THR A 331 24.56 -4.63 -28.58
CA THR A 331 25.62 -3.75 -28.08
C THR A 331 25.05 -2.32 -27.97
N PRO A 332 25.25 -1.61 -26.86
CA PRO A 332 24.95 -0.19 -26.81
C PRO A 332 26.00 0.55 -27.66
N GLY A 333 25.56 1.16 -28.75
CA GLY A 333 26.40 2.07 -29.53
C GLY A 333 26.76 3.28 -28.67
N TYR A 334 28.03 3.37 -28.29
CA TYR A 334 28.62 4.63 -27.84
C TYR A 334 28.66 5.57 -29.04
N SER A 335 27.80 6.59 -29.07
CA SER A 335 28.00 7.75 -29.92
C SER A 335 29.03 8.66 -29.24
N ALA A 336 30.29 8.57 -29.67
CA ALA A 336 31.28 9.59 -29.42
C ALA A 336 30.88 10.84 -30.24
N GLY A 337 30.21 11.79 -29.59
CA GLY A 337 30.00 13.15 -30.12
C GLY A 337 31.22 14.00 -29.76
N ALA A 338 32.05 14.26 -30.76
CA ALA A 338 33.26 15.06 -30.66
C ALA A 338 32.96 16.50 -30.23
N PHE A 339 33.77 16.99 -29.30
CA PHE A 339 34.08 18.40 -29.12
C PHE A 339 34.54 19.00 -30.46
N LEU A 340 33.91 20.10 -30.89
CA LEU A 340 34.56 21.09 -31.74
C LEU A 340 34.10 22.49 -31.33
N LEU A 341 35.12 23.29 -31.02
CA LEU A 341 35.10 24.72 -30.73
C LEU A 341 34.56 25.51 -31.93
N GLN A 342 33.63 26.43 -31.67
CA GLN A 342 33.75 27.87 -32.00
C GLN A 342 32.66 28.67 -31.29
#